data_AF-A0A3D2U5M2-F1
#
_entry.id   AF-A0A3D2U5M2-F1
#
_cell.length_a   1.000
_cell.length_b   1.000
_cell.length_c   1.000
_cell.angle_alpha   90.00
_cell.angle_beta   90.00
_cell.angle_gamma   90.00
#
_symmetry.space_group_name_H-M   'P 1'
#
loop_
_entity.id
_entity.type
_entity.pdbx_description
1 polymer ?
#
loop_
_entity_poly.entity_id
_entity_poly.type
_entity_poly.pdbx_seq_one_letter_code
_entity_poly.pdbx_strand_id
1 'polypeptide(L)'
;GALVQLTSTNGQTTAKQVYHTRNMKNHHGGMVLLKGFLFGFNDGGGLTCLELKTGRVAWRNRSVGKGAVVYADGHIYLRSEGGRVALVEASTTEYKQKGVFAQPQRSRRPAWPHPVVADGKLFLRDQDSLLVYDIKGQ
;
A
#
# COMPACT_ATOMS: atom_id res chain seq x y z
N GLY A 1 -9.44 10.60 -5.57
CA GLY A 1 -9.02 9.89 -6.80
C GLY A 1 -10.22 9.61 -7.67
N ALA A 2 -10.00 9.25 -8.93
CA ALA A 2 -11.03 8.79 -9.84
C ALA A 2 -10.58 7.49 -10.51
N LEU A 3 -11.52 6.61 -10.84
CA LEU A 3 -11.25 5.52 -11.77
C LEU A 3 -11.57 6.05 -13.17
N VAL A 4 -10.59 5.99 -14.06
CA VAL A 4 -10.72 6.39 -15.46
C VAL A 4 -10.47 5.16 -16.32
N GLN A 5 -11.45 4.85 -17.18
CA GLN A 5 -11.32 3.82 -18.19
C GLN A 5 -10.74 4.45 -19.45
N LEU A 6 -9.63 3.89 -19.93
CA LEU A 6 -9.01 4.27 -21.19
C LEU A 6 -9.40 3.27 -22.28
N THR A 7 -9.78 3.76 -23.44
CA THR A 7 -10.07 2.92 -24.63
C THR A 7 -9.26 3.46 -25.81
N SER A 8 -8.46 2.60 -26.44
CA SER A 8 -7.64 2.96 -27.61
C SER A 8 -8.13 2.24 -28.85
N THR A 9 -8.49 3.01 -29.89
CA THR A 9 -8.97 2.51 -31.19
C THR A 9 -8.33 3.36 -32.29
N ASN A 10 -7.75 2.72 -33.31
CA ASN A 10 -7.12 3.39 -34.47
C ASN A 10 -6.13 4.52 -34.08
N GLY A 11 -5.32 4.29 -33.05
CA GLY A 11 -4.34 5.28 -32.57
C GLY A 11 -4.92 6.45 -31.77
N GLN A 12 -6.24 6.54 -31.61
CA GLN A 12 -6.87 7.51 -30.70
C GLN A 12 -7.17 6.87 -29.36
N THR A 13 -6.89 7.59 -28.27
CA THR A 13 -7.21 7.15 -26.90
C THR A 13 -8.28 8.06 -26.31
N THR A 14 -9.38 7.48 -25.86
CA THR A 14 -10.43 8.18 -25.13
C THR A 14 -10.38 7.81 -23.65
N ALA A 15 -10.76 8.76 -22.79
CA ALA A 15 -10.79 8.58 -21.35
C ALA A 15 -12.22 8.83 -20.85
N LYS A 16 -12.78 7.86 -20.13
CA LYS A 16 -14.09 7.95 -19.48
C LYS A 16 -13.91 7.84 -17.98
N GLN A 17 -14.35 8.86 -17.23
CA GLN A 17 -14.46 8.74 -15.79
C GLN A 17 -15.54 7.71 -15.44
N VAL A 18 -15.16 6.64 -14.74
CA VAL A 18 -16.09 5.62 -14.23
C VAL A 18 -16.73 6.11 -12.94
N TYR A 19 -15.91 6.59 -12.00
CA TYR A 19 -16.38 7.25 -10.79
C TYR A 19 -15.29 8.15 -10.19
N HIS A 20 -15.70 9.02 -9.27
CA HIS A 20 -14.83 9.80 -8.40
C HIS A 20 -15.01 9.40 -6.93
N THR A 21 -13.93 9.35 -6.15
CA THR A 21 -13.97 8.98 -4.72
C THR A 21 -12.97 9.77 -3.88
N ARG A 22 -13.37 10.12 -2.66
CA ARG A 22 -12.48 10.71 -1.63
C ARG A 22 -11.92 9.65 -0.67
N ASN A 23 -12.25 8.38 -0.88
CA ASN A 23 -11.90 7.27 0.00
C ASN A 23 -10.52 6.66 -0.25
N MET A 24 -9.82 7.15 -1.27
CA MET A 24 -8.43 6.79 -1.58
C MET A 24 -7.67 8.04 -2.01
N LYS A 25 -6.98 8.64 -1.04
CA LYS A 25 -6.07 9.78 -1.19
C LYS A 25 -4.65 9.31 -0.90
N ASN A 26 -4.05 8.63 -1.86
CA ASN A 26 -2.72 8.07 -1.65
C ASN A 26 -1.64 9.14 -1.75
N HIS A 27 -1.06 9.50 -0.60
CA HIS A 27 -0.09 10.59 -0.48
C HIS A 27 1.34 10.17 -0.84
N HIS A 28 1.78 8.97 -0.44
CA HIS A 28 3.16 8.51 -0.67
C HIS A 28 3.26 7.56 -1.88
N GLY A 29 2.16 7.31 -2.59
CA GLY A 29 2.10 6.41 -3.73
C GLY A 29 2.12 4.93 -3.33
N GLY A 30 1.99 4.06 -4.32
CA GLY A 30 1.91 2.61 -4.13
C GLY A 30 0.50 2.16 -3.70
N MET A 31 -0.15 1.39 -4.55
CA MET A 31 -1.40 0.68 -4.24
C MET A 31 -1.27 -0.74 -4.76
N VAL A 32 -1.88 -1.68 -4.05
CA VAL A 32 -1.95 -3.08 -4.50
C VAL A 32 -3.36 -3.33 -4.99
N LEU A 33 -3.50 -3.75 -6.25
CA LEU A 33 -4.75 -4.29 -6.77
C LEU A 33 -4.73 -5.82 -6.63
N LEU A 34 -5.62 -6.38 -5.82
CA LEU A 34 -5.72 -7.81 -5.61
C LEU A 34 -7.20 -8.23 -5.60
N LYS A 35 -7.56 -9.22 -6.42
CA LYS A 35 -8.93 -9.76 -6.50
C LYS A 35 -10.03 -8.69 -6.68
N GLY A 36 -9.72 -7.61 -7.40
CA GLY A 36 -10.64 -6.50 -7.64
C GLY A 36 -10.72 -5.45 -6.51
N PHE A 37 -9.89 -5.57 -5.47
CA PHE A 37 -9.79 -4.60 -4.38
C PHE A 37 -8.44 -3.88 -4.39
N LEU A 38 -8.49 -2.56 -4.21
CA LEU A 38 -7.33 -1.72 -3.97
C LEU A 38 -7.01 -1.65 -2.49
N PHE A 39 -5.76 -1.94 -2.16
CA PHE A 39 -5.18 -1.70 -0.85
C PHE A 39 -4.20 -0.55 -0.97
N GLY A 40 -4.39 0.48 -0.15
CA GLY A 40 -3.51 1.64 -0.15
C GLY A 40 -3.81 2.57 1.01
N PHE A 41 -2.91 3.51 1.25
CA PHE A 41 -3.14 4.53 2.26
C PHE A 41 -4.09 5.59 1.74
N ASN A 42 -5.11 5.88 2.54
CA ASN A 42 -5.95 7.04 2.39
C ASN A 42 -5.49 8.10 3.40
N ASP A 43 -5.09 9.28 2.91
CA ASP A 43 -4.75 10.40 3.79
C ASP A 43 -5.90 10.73 4.75
N GLY A 44 -5.56 10.90 6.03
CA GLY A 44 -6.53 11.04 7.11
C GLY A 44 -7.37 9.79 7.42
N GLY A 45 -7.17 8.65 6.74
CA GLY A 45 -7.93 7.41 6.94
C GLY A 45 -7.10 6.15 7.27
N GLY A 46 -5.80 6.12 6.97
CA GLY A 46 -4.96 4.94 7.16
C GLY A 46 -5.07 3.93 6.01
N LEU A 47 -4.68 2.68 6.25
CA LEU A 47 -4.79 1.61 5.26
C LEU A 47 -6.27 1.37 4.94
N THR A 48 -6.61 1.43 3.66
CA THR A 48 -7.97 1.27 3.16
C THR A 48 -8.00 0.15 2.14
N CYS A 49 -8.98 -0.75 2.27
CA CYS A 49 -9.37 -1.70 1.24
C CYS A 49 -10.64 -1.19 0.56
N LEU A 50 -10.58 -0.98 -0.75
CA LEU A 50 -11.65 -0.40 -1.56
C LEU A 50 -11.90 -1.28 -2.78
N GLU A 51 -13.16 -1.57 -3.08
CA GLU A 51 -13.55 -2.28 -4.29
C GLU A 51 -13.31 -1.40 -5.52
N LEU A 52 -12.42 -1.82 -6.43
CA LEU A 52 -11.95 -1.00 -7.54
C LEU A 52 -13.10 -0.60 -8.46
N LYS A 53 -14.06 -1.48 -8.74
CA LYS A 53 -15.13 -1.20 -9.73
C LYS A 53 -16.16 -0.19 -9.22
N THR A 54 -16.43 -0.18 -7.92
CA THR A 54 -17.54 0.58 -7.33
C THR A 54 -17.08 1.79 -6.53
N GLY A 55 -15.82 1.81 -6.09
CA GLY A 55 -15.32 2.84 -5.16
C GLY A 55 -15.77 2.63 -3.71
N ARG A 56 -16.47 1.53 -3.41
CA ARG A 56 -16.97 1.21 -2.07
C ARG A 56 -15.82 0.77 -1.17
N VAL A 57 -15.76 1.32 0.03
CA VAL A 57 -14.80 0.89 1.06
C VAL A 57 -15.28 -0.45 1.63
N ALA A 58 -14.44 -1.47 1.54
CA ALA A 58 -14.69 -2.74 2.21
C ALA A 58 -14.34 -2.63 3.70
N TRP A 59 -13.17 -2.08 4.00
CA TRP A 59 -12.75 -1.76 5.36
C TRP A 59 -11.65 -0.69 5.38
N ARG A 60 -11.41 -0.11 6.56
CA ARG A 60 -10.35 0.87 6.79
C ARG A 60 -9.77 0.71 8.20
N ASN A 61 -8.46 0.87 8.34
CA ASN A 61 -7.77 0.83 9.63
C ASN A 61 -6.58 1.82 9.66
N ARG A 62 -6.32 2.44 10.82
CA ARG A 62 -5.20 3.39 10.98
C ARG A 62 -3.83 2.73 10.82
N SER A 63 -3.68 1.49 11.26
CA SER A 63 -2.43 0.72 11.27
C SER A 63 -1.23 1.57 11.72
N VAL A 64 -0.12 1.53 11.00
CA VAL A 64 1.11 2.28 11.28
C VAL A 64 1.07 3.77 10.88
N GLY A 65 -0.09 4.28 10.47
CA GLY A 65 -0.23 5.63 9.92
C GLY A 65 0.15 5.71 8.44
N LYS A 66 0.20 6.93 7.88
CA LYS A 66 0.44 7.15 6.44
C LYS A 66 1.78 6.58 5.98
N GLY A 67 1.81 6.00 4.79
CA GLY A 67 2.98 5.30 4.29
C GLY A 67 2.82 4.74 2.88
N ALA A 68 3.70 3.79 2.57
CA ALA A 68 3.72 3.02 1.33
C ALA A 68 3.41 1.53 1.61
N VAL A 69 3.00 0.81 0.56
CA VAL A 69 2.64 -0.62 0.66
C VAL A 69 3.35 -1.45 -0.40
N VAL A 70 3.61 -2.72 -0.08
CA VAL A 70 3.99 -3.76 -1.05
C VAL A 70 3.31 -5.08 -0.69
N TYR A 71 2.93 -5.87 -1.69
CA TYR A 71 2.32 -7.18 -1.50
C TYR A 71 3.34 -8.29 -1.73
N ALA A 72 3.35 -9.29 -0.86
CA ALA A 72 4.05 -10.54 -1.08
C ALA A 72 3.39 -11.65 -0.26
N ASP A 73 3.26 -12.83 -0.89
CA ASP A 73 2.81 -14.08 -0.26
C ASP A 73 1.54 -13.94 0.61
N GLY A 74 0.47 -13.41 0.03
CA GLY A 74 -0.81 -13.25 0.75
C GLY A 74 -0.84 -12.11 1.77
N HIS A 75 0.24 -11.34 1.92
CA HIS A 75 0.35 -10.27 2.90
C HIS A 75 0.70 -8.92 2.25
N ILE A 76 0.32 -7.86 2.97
CA ILE A 76 0.66 -6.47 2.66
C ILE A 76 1.63 -5.97 3.72
N TYR A 77 2.82 -5.62 3.27
CA TYR A 77 3.82 -4.93 4.06
C TYR A 77 3.56 -3.43 3.97
N LEU A 78 3.39 -2.81 5.13
CA LEU A 78 3.14 -1.39 5.28
C LEU A 78 4.39 -0.76 5.86
N ARG A 79 4.85 0.33 5.25
CA ARG A 79 5.91 1.15 5.81
C ARG A 79 5.39 2.57 6.00
N SER A 80 5.25 3.00 7.24
CA SER A 80 4.85 4.38 7.51
C SER A 80 5.98 5.36 7.26
N GLU A 81 5.66 6.61 6.97
CA GLU A 81 6.65 7.70 6.96
C GLU A 81 7.33 7.85 8.33
N GLY A 82 6.63 7.39 9.37
CA GLY A 82 7.10 7.24 10.74
C GLY A 82 7.98 6.00 10.93
N GLY A 83 8.49 5.37 9.87
CA GLY A 83 9.46 4.26 9.92
C GLY A 83 8.95 2.96 10.53
N ARG A 84 7.72 2.91 11.06
CA ARG A 84 7.13 1.67 11.56
C ARG A 84 6.71 0.80 10.39
N VAL A 85 6.90 -0.50 10.56
CA VAL A 85 6.58 -1.49 9.55
C VAL A 85 5.53 -2.43 10.13
N ALA A 86 4.46 -2.70 9.39
CA ALA A 86 3.46 -3.69 9.77
C ALA A 86 3.26 -4.71 8.64
N LEU A 87 2.96 -5.93 9.04
CA LEU A 87 2.54 -7.01 8.15
C LEU A 87 1.05 -7.26 8.38
N VAL A 88 0.27 -7.27 7.31
CA VAL A 88 -1.19 -7.43 7.36
C VAL A 88 -1.61 -8.48 6.34
N GLU A 89 -2.54 -9.36 6.70
CA GLU A 89 -3.15 -10.29 5.74
C GLU A 89 -3.87 -9.51 4.64
N ALA A 90 -3.71 -9.90 3.37
CA ALA A 90 -4.38 -9.28 2.23
C ALA A 90 -5.87 -9.69 2.13
N SER A 91 -6.61 -9.57 3.24
CA SER A 91 -8.03 -9.89 3.33
C SER A 91 -8.89 -8.76 2.77
N THR A 92 -9.90 -9.11 1.98
CA THR A 92 -10.88 -8.14 1.46
C THR A 92 -12.06 -7.90 2.38
N THR A 93 -12.18 -8.64 3.49
CA THR A 93 -13.32 -8.57 4.42
C THR A 93 -13.02 -7.76 5.67
N GLU A 94 -11.79 -7.82 6.18
CA GLU A 94 -11.39 -7.11 7.40
C GLU A 94 -9.88 -6.87 7.47
N TYR A 95 -9.46 -6.00 8.39
CA TYR A 95 -8.05 -5.78 8.70
C TYR A 95 -7.53 -6.84 9.68
N LYS A 96 -6.45 -7.56 9.32
CA LYS A 96 -5.80 -8.54 10.19
C LYS A 96 -4.30 -8.31 10.26
N GLN A 97 -3.83 -7.70 11.34
CA GLN A 97 -2.40 -7.50 11.57
C GLN A 97 -1.74 -8.82 11.97
N LYS A 98 -0.62 -9.14 11.32
CA LYS A 98 0.21 -10.32 11.61
C LYS A 98 1.45 -9.98 12.43
N GLY A 99 1.94 -8.74 12.32
CA GLY A 99 3.08 -8.27 13.08
C GLY A 99 3.35 -6.78 12.87
N VAL A 100 4.15 -6.20 13.76
CA VAL A 100 4.59 -4.81 13.66
C VAL A 100 5.95 -4.66 14.32
N PHE A 101 6.84 -3.86 13.73
CA PHE A 101 8.14 -3.54 14.31
C PHE A 101 8.59 -2.12 13.97
N ALA A 102 9.59 -1.64 14.70
CA ALA A 102 10.31 -0.41 14.39
C ALA A 102 11.70 -0.79 13.86
N GLN A 103 12.11 -0.22 12.73
CA GLN A 103 13.45 -0.46 12.20
C GLN A 103 14.52 0.07 13.18
N PRO A 104 15.65 -0.63 13.34
CA PRO A 104 16.79 -0.10 14.07
C PRO A 104 17.44 1.07 13.31
N GLN A 105 18.25 1.87 14.01
CA GLN A 105 19.09 2.93 13.44
C GLN A 105 18.33 3.91 12.53
N ARG A 106 17.08 4.19 12.88
CA ARG A 106 16.20 5.02 12.07
C ARG A 106 16.67 6.47 12.03
N SER A 107 16.58 7.08 10.86
CA SER A 107 16.71 8.53 10.70
C SER A 107 15.57 9.28 11.39
N ARG A 108 15.85 10.52 11.80
CA ARG A 108 14.82 11.47 12.24
C ARG A 108 13.99 12.02 11.08
N ARG A 109 14.37 11.75 9.83
CA ARG A 109 13.67 12.18 8.63
C ARG A 109 12.51 11.23 8.27
N PRO A 110 11.53 11.69 7.47
CA PRO A 110 10.46 10.83 6.98
C PRO A 110 10.96 9.67 6.12
N ALA A 111 10.40 8.48 6.35
CA ALA A 111 10.69 7.24 5.64
C ALA A 111 9.76 7.05 4.43
N TRP A 112 9.96 7.86 3.38
CA TRP A 112 9.12 7.82 2.17
C TRP A 112 9.45 6.74 1.13
N PRO A 113 10.67 6.20 1.01
CA PRO A 113 10.94 5.15 0.02
C PRO A 113 10.04 3.92 0.21
N HIS A 114 9.50 3.40 -0.90
CA HIS A 114 8.64 2.22 -0.90
C HIS A 114 9.39 0.98 -0.39
N PRO A 115 8.74 0.12 0.41
CA PRO A 115 9.27 -1.20 0.71
C PRO A 115 9.34 -2.05 -0.56
N VAL A 116 10.37 -2.88 -0.69
CA VAL A 116 10.53 -3.83 -1.81
C VAL A 116 10.70 -5.23 -1.25
N VAL A 117 10.03 -6.22 -1.85
CA VAL A 117 10.23 -7.63 -1.55
C VAL A 117 10.83 -8.32 -2.76
N ALA A 118 11.97 -9.00 -2.56
CA ALA A 118 12.63 -9.80 -3.61
C ALA A 118 13.45 -10.93 -2.97
N ASP A 119 13.40 -12.13 -3.57
CA ASP A 119 14.11 -13.34 -3.09
C ASP A 119 13.95 -13.58 -1.57
N GLY A 120 12.70 -13.50 -1.10
CA GLY A 120 12.37 -13.69 0.31
C GLY A 120 13.03 -12.70 1.26
N LYS A 121 13.40 -11.51 0.76
CA LYS A 121 13.95 -10.42 1.57
C LYS A 121 13.08 -9.17 1.44
N LEU A 122 12.88 -8.48 2.55
CA LEU A 122 12.27 -7.16 2.61
C LEU A 122 13.37 -6.10 2.68
N PHE A 123 13.38 -5.19 1.71
CA PHE A 123 14.32 -4.07 1.61
C PHE A 123 13.65 -2.77 2.04
N LEU A 124 14.23 -2.08 3.02
CA LEU A 124 13.75 -0.80 3.53
C LEU A 124 14.88 0.23 3.47
N ARG A 125 14.71 1.26 2.62
CA ARG A 125 15.66 2.36 2.52
C ARG A 125 15.30 3.49 3.47
N ASP A 126 16.21 3.88 4.35
CA ASP A 126 16.06 5.07 5.20
C ASP A 126 17.23 6.02 4.99
N GLN A 127 16.99 7.09 4.24
CA GLN A 127 18.02 8.05 3.81
C GLN A 127 19.22 7.35 3.14
N ASP A 128 20.34 7.28 3.86
CA ASP A 128 21.63 6.74 3.45
C ASP A 128 21.83 5.28 3.90
N SER A 129 20.84 4.68 4.56
CA SER A 129 20.86 3.29 5.01
C SER A 129 19.90 2.41 4.22
N LEU A 130 20.29 1.17 3.99
CA LEU A 130 19.43 0.11 3.43
C LEU A 130 19.40 -1.05 4.44
N LEU A 131 18.21 -1.34 4.96
CA LEU A 131 17.97 -2.47 5.83
C LEU A 131 17.37 -3.62 5.03
N VAL A 132 17.82 -4.83 5.32
CA VAL A 132 17.38 -6.05 4.65
C VAL A 132 16.94 -7.05 5.72
N TYR A 133 15.71 -7.54 5.62
CA TYR A 133 15.14 -8.52 6.53
C TYR A 133 14.89 -9.81 5.75
N ASP A 134 15.31 -10.95 6.30
CA ASP A 134 14.86 -12.25 5.80
C ASP A 134 13.39 -12.45 6.20
N ILE A 135 12.56 -12.79 5.22
CA ILE A 135 11.12 -13.00 5.37
C ILE A 135 10.69 -14.32 4.73
N LYS A 136 11.62 -15.22 4.37
CA LYS A 136 11.23 -16.58 3.96
C LYS A 136 10.56 -17.28 5.16
N GLY A 137 9.40 -17.87 4.91
CA GLY A 137 8.76 -18.75 5.89
C GLY A 137 9.69 -19.92 6.21
N GLN A 138 9.68 -20.36 7.47
CA GLN A 138 10.29 -21.64 7.86
C GLN A 138 9.38 -22.80 7.44
#